data_AF-A0A349GZU2-F1
#
_entry.id   AF-A0A349GZU2-F1
#
_cell.length_a   1.000
_cell.length_b   1.000
_cell.length_c   1.000
_cell.angle_alpha   90.00
_cell.angle_beta   90.00
_cell.angle_gamma   90.00
#
_symmetry.space_group_name_H-M   'P 1'
#
loop_
_entity.id
_entity.type
_entity.pdbx_description
1 polymer ?
#
loop_
_entity_poly.entity_id
_entity_poly.type
_entity_poly.pdbx_seq_one_letter_code
_entity_poly.pdbx_strand_id
1 'polypeptide(L)'
;MTEPTNKENARNAEILKLIENGMTYRDIAAVLGISRSRVCMIVKRELGKELSPSEAKAFLVNIKQSDNLDLEIPPKKLLDAIGIGGMVANSINDYFRNKGYTSITLRQLMDLLIPNTALTKNTIPALKLNRVGLKTYIALLMRFSSADFGDAFKTEWSKRKKRLADADWIMPHIKGQWWFF
;
A
#
# COMPACT_ATOMS: atom_id res chain seq x y z
N MET A 1 -12.78 -1.98 27.18
CA MET A 1 -12.39 -2.65 25.92
C MET A 1 -11.85 -4.01 26.31
N THR A 2 -12.58 -5.08 26.03
CA THR A 2 -12.10 -6.46 26.27
C THR A 2 -11.13 -6.83 25.15
N GLU A 3 -9.91 -7.26 25.52
CA GLU A 3 -8.96 -7.78 24.55
C GLU A 3 -9.55 -9.03 23.87
N PRO A 4 -9.44 -9.15 22.53
CA PRO A 4 -9.94 -10.32 21.83
C PRO A 4 -9.20 -11.57 22.28
N THR A 5 -9.95 -12.64 22.53
CA THR A 5 -9.37 -13.90 23.00
C THR A 5 -8.57 -14.59 21.89
N ASN A 6 -7.55 -15.37 22.24
CA ASN A 6 -6.66 -16.05 21.28
C ASN A 6 -7.43 -16.91 20.24
N LYS A 7 -8.60 -17.46 20.64
CA LYS A 7 -9.50 -18.22 19.76
C LYS A 7 -10.19 -17.35 18.69
N GLU A 8 -10.52 -16.11 19.01
CA GLU A 8 -11.16 -15.20 18.06
C GLU A 8 -10.18 -14.76 16.97
N ASN A 9 -8.92 -14.50 17.33
CA ASN A 9 -7.88 -14.18 16.36
C ASN A 9 -7.61 -15.35 15.41
N ALA A 10 -7.54 -16.58 15.93
CA ALA A 10 -7.36 -17.78 15.12
C ALA A 10 -8.49 -17.98 14.10
N ARG A 11 -9.75 -17.88 14.54
CA ARG A 11 -10.92 -17.97 13.64
C ARG A 11 -10.90 -16.88 12.56
N ASN A 12 -10.56 -15.65 12.94
CA ASN A 12 -10.54 -14.54 12.00
C ASN A 12 -9.44 -14.72 10.93
N ALA A 13 -8.26 -15.21 11.32
CA ALA A 13 -7.18 -15.55 10.38
C ALA A 13 -7.58 -16.70 9.44
N GLU A 14 -8.28 -17.71 9.95
CA GLU A 14 -8.82 -18.82 9.14
C GLU A 14 -9.84 -18.32 8.11
N ILE A 15 -10.75 -17.43 8.50
CA ILE A 15 -11.70 -16.79 7.57
C ILE A 15 -10.96 -16.11 6.41
N LEU A 16 -9.88 -15.36 6.70
CA LEU A 16 -9.10 -14.68 5.66
C LEU A 16 -8.40 -15.67 4.72
N LYS A 17 -7.81 -16.75 5.23
CA LYS A 17 -7.18 -17.79 4.41
C LYS A 17 -8.18 -18.47 3.48
N LEU A 18 -9.39 -18.77 3.95
CA LEU A 18 -10.42 -19.39 3.11
C LEU A 18 -10.88 -18.45 1.98
N ILE A 19 -10.87 -17.13 2.21
CA ILE A 19 -11.13 -16.13 1.16
C ILE A 19 -9.99 -16.09 0.16
N GLU A 20 -8.74 -16.11 0.62
CA GLU A 20 -7.55 -16.18 -0.26
C GLU A 20 -7.60 -17.44 -1.15
N ASN A 21 -8.17 -18.54 -0.65
CA ASN A 21 -8.41 -19.77 -1.42
C ASN A 21 -9.67 -19.71 -2.32
N GLY A 22 -10.33 -18.56 -2.45
CA GLY A 22 -11.46 -18.35 -3.36
C GLY A 22 -12.83 -18.81 -2.82
N MET A 23 -12.96 -19.16 -1.55
CA MET A 23 -14.25 -19.57 -1.00
C MET A 23 -15.20 -18.39 -0.83
N THR A 24 -16.50 -18.61 -1.08
CA THR A 24 -17.50 -17.58 -0.88
C THR A 24 -17.83 -17.41 0.61
N TYR A 25 -18.36 -16.25 1.00
CA TYR A 25 -18.78 -16.03 2.39
C TYR A 25 -19.87 -17.00 2.86
N ARG A 26 -20.66 -17.56 1.93
CA ARG A 26 -21.66 -18.59 2.23
C ARG A 26 -20.97 -19.91 2.58
N ASP A 27 -19.96 -20.30 1.81
CA ASP A 27 -19.25 -21.56 2.03
C ASP A 27 -18.42 -21.49 3.31
N ILE A 28 -17.75 -20.37 3.57
CA ILE A 28 -17.01 -20.12 4.81
C ILE A 28 -17.94 -20.16 6.02
N ALA A 29 -19.13 -19.56 5.91
CA ALA A 29 -20.15 -19.59 6.96
C ALA A 29 -20.57 -21.03 7.29
N ALA A 30 -20.76 -21.87 6.26
CA ALA A 30 -21.10 -23.28 6.43
C ALA A 30 -19.96 -24.08 7.06
N VAL A 31 -18.71 -23.88 6.61
CA VAL A 31 -17.52 -24.58 7.14
C VAL A 31 -17.28 -24.24 8.61
N LEU A 32 -17.37 -22.95 8.97
CA LEU A 32 -17.03 -22.48 10.31
C LEU A 32 -18.22 -22.44 11.27
N GLY A 33 -19.42 -22.86 10.83
CA GLY A 33 -20.63 -22.87 11.65
C GLY A 33 -21.06 -21.49 12.15
N ILE A 34 -20.81 -20.43 11.39
CA ILE A 34 -21.17 -19.04 11.75
C ILE A 34 -22.01 -18.39 10.67
N SER A 35 -22.75 -17.32 11.00
CA SER A 35 -23.58 -16.66 9.99
C SER A 35 -22.74 -15.95 8.92
N ARG A 36 -23.24 -15.93 7.68
CA ARG A 36 -22.64 -15.14 6.57
C ARG A 36 -22.43 -13.68 6.96
N SER A 37 -23.38 -13.08 7.69
CA SER A 37 -23.26 -11.70 8.19
C SER A 37 -22.10 -11.55 9.16
N ARG A 38 -21.86 -12.55 10.02
CA ARG A 38 -20.71 -12.56 10.93
C ARG A 38 -19.39 -12.68 10.18
N VAL A 39 -19.32 -13.54 9.16
CA VAL A 39 -18.16 -13.62 8.25
C VAL A 39 -17.90 -12.24 7.62
N CYS A 40 -18.91 -11.62 7.01
CA CYS A 40 -18.79 -10.30 6.39
C CYS A 40 -18.29 -9.23 7.36
N MET A 41 -18.83 -9.17 8.58
CA MET A 41 -18.37 -8.21 9.61
C MET A 41 -16.93 -8.46 10.04
N ILE A 42 -16.54 -9.73 10.22
CA ILE A 42 -15.16 -10.09 10.58
C ILE A 42 -14.22 -9.66 9.45
N VAL A 43 -14.53 -10.01 8.20
CA VAL A 43 -13.70 -9.63 7.04
C VAL A 43 -13.56 -8.12 6.94
N LYS A 44 -14.66 -7.36 7.04
CA LYS A 44 -14.60 -5.89 7.04
C LYS A 44 -13.74 -5.35 8.17
N ARG A 45 -13.83 -5.94 9.37
CA ARG A 45 -13.04 -5.54 10.53
C ARG A 45 -11.56 -5.86 10.33
N GLU A 46 -11.22 -7.08 9.90
CA GLU A 46 -9.83 -7.51 9.73
C GLU A 46 -9.15 -6.81 8.55
N LEU A 47 -9.84 -6.61 7.41
CA LEU A 47 -9.36 -5.76 6.32
C LEU A 47 -9.22 -4.29 6.75
N GLY A 48 -10.02 -3.88 7.73
CA GLY A 48 -9.97 -2.57 8.35
C GLY A 48 -8.78 -2.38 9.30
N LYS A 49 -8.28 -3.44 9.92
CA LYS A 49 -7.13 -3.37 10.84
C LYS A 49 -5.87 -2.95 10.08
N GLU A 50 -5.05 -2.16 10.76
CA GLU A 50 -3.67 -1.91 10.32
C GLU A 50 -2.88 -3.21 10.49
N LEU A 51 -1.94 -3.46 9.58
CA LEU A 51 -1.00 -4.57 9.68
C LEU A 51 -0.19 -4.44 10.97
N SER A 52 -0.03 -5.53 11.71
CA SER A 52 0.97 -5.56 12.79
C SER A 52 2.39 -5.44 12.20
N PRO A 53 3.39 -5.00 12.98
CA PRO A 53 4.76 -4.85 12.49
C PRO A 53 5.36 -6.15 11.90
N SER A 54 5.02 -7.31 12.47
CA SER A 54 5.48 -8.61 11.97
C SER A 54 4.83 -8.98 10.64
N GLU A 55 3.52 -8.74 10.49
CA GLU A 55 2.80 -8.99 9.24
C GLU A 55 3.25 -8.05 8.13
N ALA A 56 3.44 -6.76 8.44
CA ALA A 56 4.00 -5.78 7.52
C ALA A 56 5.39 -6.22 7.01
N LYS A 57 6.26 -6.66 7.93
CA LYS A 57 7.60 -7.16 7.57
C LYS A 57 7.52 -8.41 6.68
N ALA A 58 6.73 -9.40 7.05
CA ALA A 58 6.58 -10.63 6.26
C ALA A 58 6.02 -10.33 4.86
N PHE A 59 5.06 -9.42 4.78
CA PHE A 59 4.48 -8.97 3.53
C PHE A 59 5.49 -8.27 2.61
N LEU A 60 6.33 -7.36 3.15
CA LEU A 60 7.40 -6.71 2.38
C LEU A 60 8.46 -7.72 1.91
N VAL A 61 8.80 -8.72 2.73
CA VAL A 61 9.71 -9.80 2.33
C VAL A 61 9.15 -10.58 1.13
N ASN A 62 7.85 -10.89 1.14
CA ASN A 62 7.22 -11.60 0.01
C ASN A 62 7.25 -10.75 -1.27
N ILE A 63 6.98 -9.45 -1.18
CA ILE A 63 7.09 -8.53 -2.32
C ILE A 63 8.53 -8.53 -2.84
N LYS A 64 9.51 -8.35 -1.96
CA LYS A 64 10.93 -8.36 -2.32
C LYS A 64 11.35 -9.64 -3.02
N GLN A 65 10.93 -10.80 -2.50
CA GLN A 65 11.27 -12.10 -3.07
C GLN A 65 10.65 -12.31 -4.45
N SER A 66 9.48 -11.73 -4.71
CA SER A 66 8.86 -11.80 -6.03
C SER A 66 9.65 -11.01 -7.09
N ASP A 67 10.36 -9.95 -6.67
CA ASP A 67 11.05 -8.96 -7.51
C ASP A 67 10.23 -8.50 -8.73
N ASN A 68 8.90 -8.50 -8.58
CA ASN A 68 7.96 -8.25 -9.67
C ASN A 68 7.19 -6.95 -9.41
N LEU A 69 7.45 -5.95 -10.26
CA LEU A 69 6.79 -4.65 -10.17
C LEU A 69 5.30 -4.67 -10.52
N ASP A 70 4.88 -5.71 -11.22
CA ASP A 70 3.53 -5.90 -11.74
C ASP A 70 2.74 -6.92 -10.89
N LEU A 71 3.26 -7.29 -9.71
CA LEU A 71 2.52 -8.05 -8.71
C LEU A 71 1.31 -7.25 -8.23
N GLU A 72 0.12 -7.86 -8.31
CA GLU A 72 -1.12 -7.25 -7.86
C GLU A 72 -1.28 -7.31 -6.33
N ILE A 73 -1.46 -6.14 -5.74
CA ILE A 73 -1.42 -5.96 -4.29
C ILE A 73 -2.56 -5.02 -3.86
N PRO A 74 -3.31 -5.32 -2.78
CA PRO A 74 -4.28 -4.38 -2.23
C PRO A 74 -3.60 -3.06 -1.78
N PRO A 75 -4.04 -1.87 -2.26
CA PRO A 75 -3.39 -0.60 -1.97
C PRO A 75 -3.23 -0.32 -0.47
N LYS A 76 -4.31 -0.52 0.31
CA LYS A 76 -4.29 -0.33 1.76
C LYS A 76 -3.23 -1.19 2.45
N LYS A 77 -3.11 -2.47 2.06
CA LYS A 77 -2.14 -3.40 2.63
C LYS A 77 -0.70 -2.96 2.34
N LEU A 78 -0.44 -2.48 1.13
CA LEU A 78 0.86 -1.92 0.75
C LEU A 78 1.20 -0.67 1.56
N LEU A 79 0.27 0.27 1.65
CA LEU A 79 0.45 1.55 2.36
C LEU A 79 0.67 1.32 3.87
N ASP A 80 -0.14 0.47 4.48
CA ASP A 80 -0.01 0.07 5.88
C ASP A 80 1.37 -0.58 6.12
N ALA A 81 1.83 -1.45 5.23
CA ALA A 81 3.11 -2.14 5.36
C ALA A 81 4.33 -1.20 5.32
N ILE A 82 4.25 -0.10 4.57
CA ILE A 82 5.30 0.94 4.53
C ILE A 82 5.08 2.09 5.51
N GLY A 83 4.13 1.94 6.44
CA GLY A 83 3.86 2.91 7.50
C GLY A 83 3.19 4.19 7.01
N ILE A 84 2.45 4.13 5.91
CA ILE A 84 1.62 5.21 5.41
C ILE A 84 0.18 4.92 5.83
N GLY A 85 -0.26 5.58 6.91
CA GLY A 85 -1.59 5.40 7.48
C GLY A 85 -2.50 6.63 7.38
N GLY A 86 -3.65 6.53 8.05
CA GLY A 86 -4.59 7.64 8.26
C GLY A 86 -5.20 8.23 6.98
N MET A 87 -5.45 9.55 7.00
CA MET A 87 -6.16 10.22 5.90
C MET A 87 -5.39 10.20 4.57
N VAL A 88 -4.06 10.14 4.62
CA VAL A 88 -3.23 10.08 3.41
C VAL A 88 -3.37 8.71 2.74
N ALA A 89 -3.31 7.63 3.52
CA ALA A 89 -3.56 6.28 3.01
C ALA A 89 -4.95 6.15 2.38
N ASN A 90 -5.97 6.70 3.06
CA ASN A 90 -7.34 6.71 2.55
C ASN A 90 -7.45 7.48 1.22
N SER A 91 -6.81 8.64 1.11
CA SER A 91 -6.82 9.43 -0.13
C SER A 91 -6.18 8.70 -1.31
N ILE A 92 -5.05 8.02 -1.07
CA ILE A 92 -4.38 7.19 -2.09
C ILE A 92 -5.26 5.98 -2.44
N ASN A 93 -5.86 5.31 -1.45
CA ASN A 93 -6.74 4.17 -1.68
C ASN A 93 -8.01 4.57 -2.46
N ASP A 94 -8.62 5.72 -2.12
CA ASP A 94 -9.78 6.26 -2.83
C ASP A 94 -9.42 6.65 -4.27
N TYR A 95 -8.21 7.18 -4.52
CA TYR A 95 -7.74 7.45 -5.88
C TYR A 95 -7.77 6.19 -6.75
N PHE A 96 -7.24 5.07 -6.26
CA PHE A 96 -7.22 3.83 -7.01
C PHE A 96 -8.62 3.22 -7.12
N ARG A 97 -9.42 3.25 -6.04
CA ARG A 97 -10.79 2.76 -6.04
C ARG A 97 -11.67 3.50 -7.05
N ASN A 98 -11.53 4.83 -7.14
CA ASN A 98 -12.30 5.66 -8.07
C ASN A 98 -11.92 5.39 -9.54
N LYS A 99 -10.76 4.77 -9.79
CA LYS A 99 -10.34 4.29 -11.11
C LYS A 99 -10.73 2.82 -11.37
N GLY A 100 -11.47 2.19 -10.46
CA GLY A 100 -11.93 0.81 -10.59
C GLY A 100 -10.91 -0.25 -10.13
N TYR A 101 -9.80 0.15 -9.51
CA TYR A 101 -8.78 -0.80 -9.06
C TYR A 101 -9.13 -1.38 -7.68
N THR A 102 -9.19 -2.70 -7.61
CA THR A 102 -9.25 -3.47 -6.34
C THR A 102 -7.87 -3.89 -5.85
N SER A 103 -6.93 -4.03 -6.78
CA SER A 103 -5.50 -4.31 -6.59
C SER A 103 -4.69 -3.30 -7.41
N ILE A 104 -3.47 -3.03 -6.97
CA ILE A 104 -2.51 -2.19 -7.69
C ILE A 104 -1.15 -2.87 -7.79
N THR A 105 -0.36 -2.44 -8.76
CA THR A 105 1.04 -2.83 -8.89
C THR A 105 1.97 -1.80 -8.25
N LEU A 106 3.22 -2.19 -7.95
CA LEU A 106 4.24 -1.24 -7.53
C LEU A 106 4.44 -0.16 -8.59
N ARG A 107 4.41 -0.53 -9.87
CA ARG A 107 4.51 0.40 -11.00
C ARG A 107 3.40 1.46 -10.97
N GLN A 108 2.16 1.08 -10.68
CA GLN A 108 1.05 2.01 -10.56
C GLN A 108 1.21 2.98 -9.38
N LEU A 109 1.72 2.49 -8.24
CA LEU A 109 2.05 3.37 -7.10
C LEU A 109 3.22 4.30 -7.43
N MET A 110 4.24 3.79 -8.13
CA MET A 110 5.33 4.61 -8.65
C MET A 110 4.82 5.67 -9.62
N ASP A 111 3.84 5.37 -10.48
CA ASP A 111 3.25 6.34 -11.41
C ASP A 111 2.43 7.42 -10.69
N LEU A 112 1.80 7.06 -9.57
CA LEU A 112 1.15 8.04 -8.70
C LEU A 112 2.16 9.04 -8.11
N LEU A 113 3.33 8.55 -7.67
CA LEU A 113 4.34 9.37 -7.01
C LEU A 113 5.26 10.09 -8.00
N ILE A 114 5.89 9.36 -8.91
CA ILE A 114 6.79 9.87 -9.95
C ILE A 114 6.40 9.23 -11.29
N PRO A 115 5.56 9.89 -12.10
CA PRO A 115 5.17 9.39 -13.42
C PRO A 115 6.36 9.02 -14.32
N ASN A 116 6.13 8.09 -15.24
CA ASN A 116 7.08 7.78 -16.30
C ASN A 116 7.00 8.74 -17.51
N THR A 117 6.60 9.99 -17.28
CA THR A 117 6.44 11.06 -18.27
C THR A 117 7.23 12.29 -17.86
N ALA A 118 7.21 13.35 -18.68
CA ALA A 118 7.78 14.65 -18.32
C ALA A 118 7.21 15.15 -16.97
N LEU A 119 8.11 15.60 -16.09
CA LEU A 119 7.78 15.97 -14.71
C LEU A 119 7.59 17.48 -14.58
N THR A 120 6.35 17.87 -14.30
CA THR A 120 5.99 19.18 -13.79
C THR A 120 5.18 18.97 -12.52
N LYS A 121 5.06 19.99 -11.68
CA LYS A 121 4.17 19.92 -10.51
C LYS A 121 2.75 19.46 -10.86
N ASN A 122 2.27 19.83 -12.06
CA ASN A 122 0.94 19.51 -12.56
C ASN A 122 0.84 18.12 -13.19
N THR A 123 1.94 17.42 -13.49
CA THR A 123 1.88 16.06 -14.05
C THR A 123 1.92 14.99 -12.98
N ILE A 124 2.32 15.30 -11.74
CA ILE A 124 2.37 14.35 -10.62
C ILE A 124 0.98 14.12 -10.02
N PRO A 125 0.42 12.91 -10.13
CA PRO A 125 -0.91 12.61 -9.61
C PRO A 125 -1.03 12.75 -8.09
N ALA A 126 0.00 12.35 -7.34
CA ALA A 126 0.00 12.43 -5.88
C ALA A 126 -0.26 13.86 -5.37
N LEU A 127 0.31 14.88 -6.02
CA LEU A 127 0.12 16.29 -5.64
C LEU A 127 -1.27 16.85 -5.95
N LYS A 128 -2.09 16.10 -6.70
CA LYS A 128 -3.50 16.43 -6.97
C LYS A 128 -4.46 15.76 -5.99
N LEU A 129 -3.96 14.84 -5.16
CA LEU A 129 -4.80 14.17 -4.18
C LEU A 129 -5.14 15.11 -3.04
N ASN A 130 -6.42 15.08 -2.63
CA ASN A 130 -6.84 15.73 -1.40
C ASN A 130 -5.97 15.20 -0.25
N ARG A 131 -5.51 16.06 0.66
CA ARG A 131 -4.61 15.75 1.80
C ARG A 131 -3.13 15.49 1.45
N VAL A 132 -2.74 15.54 0.18
CA VAL A 132 -1.33 15.39 -0.22
C VAL A 132 -0.78 16.74 -0.68
N GLY A 133 -0.32 17.54 0.28
CA GLY A 133 0.48 18.74 -0.01
C GLY A 133 1.95 18.38 -0.28
N LEU A 134 2.76 19.38 -0.65
CA LEU A 134 4.18 19.16 -0.99
C LEU A 134 4.98 18.47 0.13
N LYS A 135 4.79 18.88 1.39
CA LYS A 135 5.46 18.25 2.55
C LYS A 135 5.05 16.77 2.69
N THR A 136 3.76 16.49 2.59
CA THR A 136 3.23 15.12 2.63
C THR A 136 3.79 14.29 1.48
N TYR A 137 3.85 14.85 0.27
CA TYR A 137 4.41 14.19 -0.89
C TYR A 137 5.89 13.83 -0.70
N ILE A 138 6.71 14.73 -0.16
CA ILE A 138 8.11 14.43 0.17
C ILE A 138 8.20 13.31 1.20
N ALA A 139 7.35 13.33 2.24
CA ALA A 139 7.30 12.25 3.22
C ALA A 139 6.90 10.89 2.59
N LEU A 140 5.96 10.87 1.66
CA LEU A 140 5.58 9.68 0.89
C LEU A 140 6.77 9.16 0.09
N LEU A 141 7.48 10.03 -0.63
CA LEU A 141 8.67 9.65 -1.39
C LEU A 141 9.75 9.03 -0.49
N MET A 142 10.00 9.60 0.69
CA MET A 142 10.98 9.06 1.63
C MET A 142 10.59 7.69 2.13
N ARG A 143 9.34 7.53 2.61
CA ARG A 143 8.83 6.24 3.10
C ARG A 143 8.92 5.17 2.02
N PHE A 144 8.46 5.51 0.82
CA PHE A 144 8.48 4.58 -0.30
C PHE A 144 9.91 4.25 -0.78
N SER A 145 10.82 5.22 -0.75
CA SER A 145 12.24 4.98 -1.10
C SER A 145 13.00 4.17 -0.05
N SER A 146 12.56 4.22 1.22
CA SER A 146 13.18 3.45 2.31
C SER A 146 12.74 1.98 2.34
N ALA A 147 11.67 1.64 1.62
CA ALA A 147 11.19 0.26 1.55
C ALA A 147 12.02 -0.56 0.55
N ASP A 148 12.43 -1.75 0.96
CA ASP A 148 13.16 -2.69 0.11
C ASP A 148 12.19 -3.65 -0.59
N PHE A 149 11.77 -3.27 -1.80
CA PHE A 149 10.87 -4.06 -2.64
C PHE A 149 11.56 -4.98 -3.65
N GLY A 150 12.91 -5.09 -3.60
CA GLY A 150 13.68 -5.85 -4.58
C GLY A 150 14.47 -4.98 -5.56
N ASP A 151 15.21 -5.63 -6.45
CA ASP A 151 16.19 -5.00 -7.33
C ASP A 151 15.56 -4.43 -8.59
N ALA A 152 14.48 -5.04 -9.10
CA ALA A 152 13.65 -4.46 -10.16
C ALA A 152 13.10 -3.10 -9.72
N PHE A 153 12.63 -3.01 -8.48
CA PHE A 153 12.17 -1.75 -7.88
C PHE A 153 13.29 -0.74 -7.78
N LYS A 154 14.42 -1.09 -7.17
CA LYS A 154 15.56 -0.16 -7.02
C LYS A 154 16.01 0.40 -8.36
N THR A 155 16.09 -0.47 -9.37
CA THR A 155 16.53 -0.09 -10.72
C THR A 155 15.58 0.92 -11.34
N GLU A 156 14.29 0.63 -11.35
CA GLU A 156 13.31 1.53 -11.95
C GLU A 156 13.13 2.81 -11.11
N TRP A 157 13.01 2.67 -9.79
CA TRP A 157 12.83 3.79 -8.88
C TRP A 157 14.00 4.78 -8.96
N SER A 158 15.24 4.30 -9.09
CA SER A 158 16.42 5.15 -9.28
C SER A 158 16.35 5.98 -10.57
N LYS A 159 15.86 5.39 -11.68
CA LYS A 159 15.63 6.13 -12.93
C LYS A 159 14.59 7.24 -12.74
N ARG A 160 13.49 6.94 -12.02
CA ARG A 160 12.43 7.92 -11.74
C ARG A 160 12.92 9.04 -10.83
N LYS A 161 13.65 8.68 -9.77
CA LYS A 161 14.29 9.60 -8.83
C LYS A 161 15.24 10.56 -9.54
N LYS A 162 16.08 10.06 -10.45
CA LYS A 162 16.99 10.91 -11.24
C LYS A 162 16.22 11.98 -12.03
N ARG A 163 15.15 11.60 -12.75
CA ARG A 163 14.30 12.56 -13.46
C ARG A 163 13.64 13.58 -12.53
N LEU A 164 13.24 13.15 -11.33
CA LEU A 164 12.65 14.06 -10.35
C LEU A 164 13.68 15.07 -9.84
N ALA A 165 14.94 14.65 -9.64
CA ALA A 165 16.03 15.54 -9.26
C ALA A 165 16.39 16.54 -10.36
N ASP A 166 16.20 16.17 -11.63
CA ASP A 166 16.38 17.07 -12.77
C ASP A 166 15.22 18.10 -12.90
N ALA A 167 14.18 18.03 -12.06
CA ALA A 167 13.07 18.99 -12.07
C ALA A 167 13.32 20.17 -11.11
N ASP A 168 13.49 21.37 -11.66
CA ASP A 168 13.89 22.57 -10.90
C ASP A 168 12.97 22.94 -9.73
N TRP A 169 11.67 22.65 -9.83
CA TRP A 169 10.68 23.10 -8.85
C TRP A 169 10.71 22.33 -7.53
N ILE A 170 11.26 21.11 -7.51
CA ILE A 170 11.24 20.25 -6.31
C ILE A 170 12.57 20.28 -5.55
N MET A 171 13.68 20.54 -6.24
CA MET A 171 15.02 20.53 -5.67
C MET A 171 15.21 21.48 -4.47
N PRO A 172 14.63 22.71 -4.42
CA PRO A 172 14.72 23.58 -3.25
C PRO A 172 14.10 22.97 -1.99
N HIS A 173 13.18 22.02 -2.13
CA HIS A 173 12.49 21.36 -1.02
C HIS A 173 13.12 20.02 -0.64
N ILE A 174 14.01 19.49 -1.47
CA ILE A 174 14.72 18.22 -1.27
C ILE A 174 16.16 18.47 -0.80
N LYS A 175 16.81 19.56 -1.21
CA LYS A 175 18.14 19.97 -0.73
C LYS A 175 18.08 20.30 0.76
N GLY A 176 18.38 19.30 1.58
CA GLY A 176 18.32 19.34 3.04
C GLY A 176 17.95 18.00 3.67
N GLN A 177 17.36 17.07 2.91
CA GLN A 177 17.05 15.72 3.37
C GLN A 177 17.64 14.68 2.40
N TRP A 178 18.75 14.08 2.84
CA TRP A 178 19.51 12.93 2.32
C TRP A 178 18.91 12.21 1.11
N TRP A 179 19.49 12.44 -0.07
CA TRP A 179 19.08 11.83 -1.35
C TRP A 179 20.20 11.02 -2.05
N PHE A 180 21.36 10.86 -1.41
CA PHE A 180 22.52 10.16 -1.95
C PHE A 180 22.91 8.96 -1.09
N PHE A 181 22.06 7.93 -1.02
CA PHE A 181 22.45 6.56 -0.68
C PHE A 181 21.52 5.58 -1.41
#